data_AF-A0A5C2SWV3-F1
#
_entry.id   AF-A0A5C2SWV3-F1
#
_cell.length_a   1.000
_cell.length_b   1.000
_cell.length_c   1.000
_cell.angle_alpha   90.00
_cell.angle_beta   90.00
_cell.angle_gamma   90.00
#
_symmetry.space_group_name_H-M   'P 1'
#
loop_
_entity.id
_entity.type
_entity.pdbx_description
1 polymer ?
#
loop_
_entity_poly.entity_id
_entity_poly.type
_entity_poly.pdbx_seq_one_letter_code
_entity_poly.pdbx_strand_id
1 'polypeptide(L)'
;MEPTSALGLPPRPVACEEAWQSLQRREGKKARRRNKTQSTRFSPYEREGAAQQTDVRPPPADILAGGLAYYPAQEGPRGNASAPTSEHTASAVHETPSDASIPCPSPTMLAPLRVAPTNFANAGRVTPSCLIAPPALRLEAYRSSSGISAQDVLWPNEALSALGPFPMWPPVPGRFQWSQWEREAFAEAAAYLGNKPRDRRGLVAAEMAAKDYHLDVQYSVEQFSDLTDLDELEDEINTARRNQRPWNRKSPQKHLIDIVCGYEKIAGKNVLKAQEPENTVVFDCFSLGDAVQQKHTHPEKIQGPEDQDWIVWEGDRPRRACSKDGYDVVYDFPRAIRGETLAKLEHAMLDWAAVAPLDIRGKNDKVECYKEEFEVAGRTRVALLWHAIGHRKSKPVVCADVRKNGDTFEGAMKLLERLEVVSAYCMRALLCIDPLQFGLLGQVYDYRISNYASQKAFAVLDKKMMWEGREIMFNRWSPRHWDSQDPPMSWACITYVGDFTGAYFEFPQLRLRVKLHPGDVVFFRGHDLLHGVPEWTTGQRHFLVHFTHQALWAEAGVTCASSRARGL
;
A
#
# COMPACT_ATOMS: atom_id res chain seq x y z
N MET A 1 51.80 -1.01 -11.71
CA MET A 1 50.86 -0.07 -11.06
C MET A 1 50.63 1.06 -12.03
N GLU A 2 49.52 1.00 -12.78
CA GLU A 2 49.02 2.11 -13.58
C GLU A 2 47.60 2.45 -13.07
N PRO A 3 47.21 3.74 -13.02
CA PRO A 3 45.90 4.12 -12.51
C PRO A 3 44.86 4.03 -13.62
N THR A 4 43.82 3.25 -13.39
CA THR A 4 42.62 3.20 -14.23
C THR A 4 41.85 4.51 -14.13
N SER A 5 41.73 5.20 -15.26
CA SER A 5 40.91 6.38 -15.46
C SER A 5 39.42 6.05 -15.30
N ALA A 6 38.78 6.69 -14.31
CA ALA A 6 37.35 6.62 -14.07
C ALA A 6 36.56 7.23 -15.24
N LEU A 7 35.62 6.46 -15.79
CA LEU A 7 34.63 6.91 -16.76
C LEU A 7 33.72 7.96 -16.09
N GLY A 8 33.83 9.21 -16.53
CA GLY A 8 32.94 10.29 -16.13
C GLY A 8 31.54 10.07 -16.67
N LEU A 9 30.61 9.74 -15.78
CA LEU A 9 29.18 9.80 -16.07
C LEU A 9 28.74 11.28 -16.15
N PRO A 10 27.82 11.63 -17.07
CA PRO A 10 27.30 12.99 -17.17
C PRO A 10 26.51 13.36 -15.89
N PRO A 11 26.53 14.65 -15.48
CA PRO A 11 25.73 15.12 -14.36
C PRO A 11 24.24 14.92 -14.64
N ARG A 12 23.54 14.28 -13.70
CA ARG A 12 22.09 14.03 -13.78
C ARG A 12 21.29 15.34 -13.62
N PRO A 13 20.10 15.45 -14.25
CA PRO A 13 19.20 16.57 -14.03
C PRO A 13 18.72 16.57 -12.59
N VAL A 14 18.85 17.73 -11.94
CA VAL A 14 18.33 18.01 -10.60
C VAL A 14 16.82 17.77 -10.63
N ALA A 15 16.29 17.13 -9.58
CA ALA A 15 14.85 16.96 -9.37
C ALA A 15 14.11 18.30 -9.60
N CYS A 16 12.91 18.23 -10.18
CA CYS A 16 12.11 19.39 -10.62
C CYS A 16 12.13 20.52 -9.57
N GLU A 17 12.84 21.61 -9.88
CA GLU A 17 13.05 22.76 -8.99
C GLU A 17 11.72 23.34 -8.47
N GLU A 18 10.63 23.19 -9.22
CA GLU A 18 9.29 23.60 -8.81
C GLU A 18 8.73 22.80 -7.63
N ALA A 19 8.93 21.48 -7.61
CA ALA A 19 8.50 20.61 -6.51
C ALA A 19 9.26 20.98 -5.23
N TRP A 20 10.57 21.23 -5.38
CA TRP A 20 11.45 21.69 -4.30
C TRP A 20 11.04 23.07 -3.75
N GLN A 21 10.81 24.06 -4.62
CA GLN A 21 10.34 25.38 -4.23
C GLN A 21 8.95 25.32 -3.55
N SER A 22 8.10 24.36 -3.90
CA SER A 22 6.80 24.13 -3.24
C SER A 22 6.97 23.64 -1.79
N LEU A 23 7.91 22.70 -1.57
CA LEU A 23 8.19 22.11 -0.26
C LEU A 23 8.77 23.15 0.71
N GLN A 24 9.76 23.93 0.26
CA GLN A 24 10.35 25.02 1.05
C GLN A 24 9.34 26.10 1.44
N ARG A 25 8.42 26.45 0.52
CA ARG A 25 7.34 27.42 0.80
C ARG A 25 6.38 26.90 1.89
N ARG A 26 6.18 25.59 2.01
CA ARG A 26 5.35 24.99 3.06
C ARG A 26 6.04 25.01 4.43
N GLU A 27 7.33 24.65 4.50
CA GLU A 27 8.11 24.71 5.75
C GLU A 27 8.21 26.16 6.28
N GLY A 28 8.45 27.13 5.39
CA GLY A 28 8.40 28.56 5.75
C GLY A 28 7.03 29.03 6.29
N LYS A 29 5.92 28.50 5.74
CA LYS A 29 4.56 28.79 6.23
C LYS A 29 4.27 28.13 7.58
N LYS A 30 4.74 26.89 7.82
CA LYS A 30 4.62 26.21 9.12
C LYS A 30 5.42 26.94 10.22
N ALA A 31 6.65 27.35 9.92
CA ALA A 31 7.49 28.14 10.82
C ALA A 31 6.83 29.48 11.19
N ARG A 32 6.25 30.20 10.20
CA ARG A 32 5.48 31.43 10.46
C ARG A 32 4.22 31.22 11.30
N ARG A 33 3.53 30.08 11.17
CA ARG A 33 2.36 29.75 12.01
C ARG A 33 2.75 29.43 13.46
N ARG A 34 3.88 28.76 13.69
CA ARG A 34 4.43 28.52 15.03
C ARG A 34 4.83 29.82 15.75
N ASN A 35 5.44 30.77 15.04
CA ASN A 35 5.83 32.05 15.63
C ASN A 35 4.66 33.02 15.87
N LYS A 36 3.48 32.79 15.26
CA LYS A 36 2.28 33.61 15.49
C LYS A 36 1.44 33.18 16.69
N THR A 37 1.78 32.07 17.38
CA THR A 37 0.96 31.55 18.48
C THR A 37 1.50 31.82 19.89
N GLN A 38 2.57 32.62 20.04
CA GLN A 38 2.98 33.19 21.33
C GLN A 38 2.62 34.69 21.39
N SER A 39 1.34 35.02 21.56
CA SER A 39 0.94 36.33 22.11
C SER A 39 -0.54 36.35 22.50
N THR A 40 -0.78 36.68 23.77
CA THR A 40 -2.04 37.15 24.40
C THR A 40 -3.31 36.27 24.29
N ARG A 41 -3.55 35.46 25.32
CA ARG A 41 -4.90 35.25 25.86
C ARG A 41 -5.00 35.99 27.19
N PHE A 42 -5.60 37.18 27.17
CA PHE A 42 -6.19 37.78 28.36
C PHE A 42 -7.69 37.43 28.36
N SER A 43 -8.16 36.85 29.46
CA SER A 43 -9.57 36.69 29.80
C SER A 43 -10.07 37.99 30.47
N PRO A 44 -11.26 38.52 30.15
CA PRO A 44 -11.76 39.74 30.74
C PRO A 44 -12.71 39.43 31.91
N TYR A 45 -12.18 38.99 33.06
CA TYR A 45 -12.89 39.08 34.35
C TYR A 45 -11.84 39.18 35.47
N GLU A 46 -12.18 39.98 36.49
CA GLU A 46 -11.43 40.29 37.72
C GLU A 46 -10.52 41.53 37.67
N ARG A 47 -11.15 42.67 38.01
CA ARG A 47 -10.52 43.81 38.67
C ARG A 47 -11.24 44.00 40.00
N GLU A 48 -10.53 43.84 41.10
CA GLU A 48 -10.49 44.75 42.27
C GLU A 48 -9.78 44.06 43.44
N GLY A 49 -8.80 44.74 44.04
CA GLY A 49 -8.06 44.25 45.21
C GLY A 49 -6.59 44.62 45.20
N ALA A 50 -6.30 45.92 45.39
CA ALA A 50 -4.95 46.42 45.59
C ALA A 50 -4.46 46.14 47.02
N ALA A 51 -3.27 45.56 47.17
CA ALA A 51 -2.47 45.64 48.40
C ALA A 51 -0.97 45.40 48.12
N GLN A 52 -0.23 46.50 48.26
CA GLN A 52 1.13 46.66 48.80
C GLN A 52 2.20 45.59 48.53
N GLN A 53 3.16 46.02 47.70
CA GLN A 53 4.46 45.43 47.44
C GLN A 53 5.40 45.74 48.62
N THR A 54 6.01 44.72 49.22
CA THR A 54 7.18 44.87 50.11
C THR A 54 8.35 44.09 49.53
N ASP A 55 9.44 44.83 49.32
CA ASP A 55 10.78 44.38 48.95
C ASP A 55 11.38 43.50 50.05
N VAL A 56 11.78 42.27 49.74
CA VAL A 56 12.85 41.57 50.47
C VAL A 56 13.65 40.68 49.50
N ARG A 57 14.91 41.06 49.27
CA ARG A 57 15.96 40.18 48.71
C ARG A 57 16.42 39.16 49.76
N PRO A 58 16.75 37.91 49.38
CA PRO A 58 17.72 37.11 50.10
C PRO A 58 19.11 37.09 49.41
N PRO A 59 20.18 36.81 50.18
CA PRO A 59 21.58 37.02 49.82
C PRO A 59 22.21 35.84 49.03
N PRO A 60 23.43 36.01 48.47
CA PRO A 60 24.12 34.96 47.73
C PRO A 60 24.79 33.96 48.68
N ALA A 61 24.91 32.71 48.23
CA ALA A 61 25.73 31.71 48.90
C ALA A 61 26.88 31.27 47.99
N ASP A 62 28.08 31.36 48.56
CA ASP A 62 29.38 31.10 47.97
C ASP A 62 29.68 29.60 47.71
N ILE A 63 30.38 29.39 46.60
CA ILE A 63 31.60 28.60 46.40
C ILE A 63 31.96 27.60 47.51
N LEU A 64 32.12 26.31 47.13
CA LEU A 64 33.26 25.50 47.58
C LEU A 64 33.76 24.58 46.46
N ALA A 65 35.07 24.63 46.27
CA ALA A 65 35.86 23.90 45.30
C ALA A 65 36.43 22.60 45.91
N GLY A 66 36.84 21.69 45.01
CA GLY A 66 37.67 20.51 45.28
C GLY A 66 37.18 19.33 44.43
N GLY A 67 37.92 18.71 43.52
CA GLY A 67 39.37 18.65 43.34
C GLY A 67 39.79 17.18 43.32
N LEU A 68 40.05 16.67 42.10
CA LEU A 68 40.97 15.57 41.71
C LEU A 68 40.88 14.19 42.42
N ALA A 69 40.76 13.12 41.64
CA ALA A 69 41.90 12.25 41.29
C ALA A 69 41.50 10.99 40.50
N TYR A 70 42.32 10.70 39.49
CA TYR A 70 42.51 9.45 38.77
C TYR A 70 43.01 8.32 39.70
N TYR A 71 42.69 7.05 39.41
CA TYR A 71 43.64 5.95 39.09
C TYR A 71 42.86 4.65 38.72
N PRO A 72 43.44 3.74 37.91
CA PRO A 72 42.73 2.67 37.20
C PRO A 72 43.07 1.24 37.68
N ALA A 73 42.41 0.27 37.02
CA ALA A 73 42.76 -1.15 36.81
C ALA A 73 42.62 -2.15 37.98
N GLN A 74 41.98 -3.29 37.68
CA GLN A 74 42.64 -4.59 37.81
C GLN A 74 41.84 -5.73 37.15
N GLU A 75 42.55 -6.45 36.28
CA GLU A 75 42.26 -7.80 35.80
C GLU A 75 42.41 -8.83 36.93
N GLY A 76 41.72 -9.96 36.85
CA GLY A 76 41.97 -11.09 37.75
C GLY A 76 41.00 -12.27 37.57
N PRO A 77 41.46 -13.46 37.12
CA PRO A 77 40.63 -14.58 36.70
C PRO A 77 40.44 -15.64 37.80
N ARG A 78 39.43 -16.51 37.65
CA ARG A 78 39.24 -17.85 38.26
C ARG A 78 37.98 -18.45 37.59
N GLY A 79 37.90 -19.66 37.05
CA GLY A 79 38.70 -20.87 37.27
C GLY A 79 37.81 -21.98 37.87
N ASN A 80 37.38 -22.91 37.00
CA ASN A 80 37.05 -24.34 37.22
C ASN A 80 35.81 -24.78 38.04
N ALA A 81 35.02 -25.67 37.42
CA ALA A 81 34.87 -27.10 37.78
C ALA A 81 33.41 -27.65 37.80
N SER A 82 33.08 -28.39 36.74
CA SER A 82 32.47 -29.75 36.70
C SER A 82 31.39 -30.23 37.70
N ALA A 83 30.19 -30.52 37.12
CA ALA A 83 29.40 -31.79 37.15
C ALA A 83 28.75 -32.30 38.48
N PRO A 84 27.82 -33.29 38.47
CA PRO A 84 26.72 -33.64 37.53
C PRO A 84 25.36 -34.01 38.22
N THR A 85 24.38 -34.41 37.40
CA THR A 85 23.23 -35.34 37.65
C THR A 85 22.09 -34.96 38.61
N SER A 86 20.85 -34.99 38.10
CA SER A 86 19.85 -36.01 38.51
C SER A 86 18.55 -35.89 37.70
N GLU A 87 18.05 -37.06 37.31
CA GLU A 87 16.71 -37.31 36.80
C GLU A 87 15.67 -37.04 37.88
N HIS A 88 14.51 -36.48 37.51
CA HIS A 88 13.25 -36.80 38.18
C HIS A 88 12.08 -36.70 37.20
N THR A 89 11.49 -37.87 36.98
CA THR A 89 10.13 -38.12 36.52
C THR A 89 9.11 -37.55 37.51
N ALA A 90 8.04 -36.90 37.01
CA ALA A 90 6.75 -36.84 37.72
C ALA A 90 5.60 -36.47 36.77
N SER A 91 4.68 -37.43 36.60
CA SER A 91 3.32 -37.23 36.09
C SER A 91 2.43 -36.58 37.14
N ALA A 92 1.57 -35.64 36.73
CA ALA A 92 0.27 -35.29 37.35
C ALA A 92 -0.46 -34.36 36.35
N VAL A 93 -1.57 -34.73 35.71
CA VAL A 93 -2.95 -34.87 36.21
C VAL A 93 -3.36 -33.71 37.15
N HIS A 94 -4.01 -32.70 36.57
CA HIS A 94 -5.02 -31.84 37.21
C HIS A 94 -5.96 -31.37 36.09
N GLU A 95 -7.19 -31.90 36.05
CA GLU A 95 -8.38 -31.36 36.71
C GLU A 95 -8.90 -30.06 36.07
N THR A 96 -9.99 -30.24 35.33
CA THR A 96 -10.93 -29.23 34.84
C THR A 96 -11.55 -28.42 35.98
N PRO A 97 -11.60 -27.08 35.92
CA PRO A 97 -12.52 -26.31 36.72
C PRO A 97 -13.85 -26.12 36.01
N SER A 98 -14.88 -26.42 36.79
CA SER A 98 -16.31 -26.30 36.57
C SER A 98 -16.80 -24.85 36.37
N ASP A 99 -17.96 -24.78 35.71
CA ASP A 99 -18.85 -23.65 35.52
C ASP A 99 -18.97 -22.70 36.72
N ALA A 100 -18.75 -21.41 36.45
CA ALA A 100 -19.19 -20.31 37.29
C ALA A 100 -20.00 -19.32 36.43
N SER A 101 -21.31 -19.32 36.66
CA SER A 101 -22.30 -18.42 36.08
C SER A 101 -22.07 -16.96 36.49
N ILE A 102 -21.94 -16.08 35.52
CA ILE A 102 -21.85 -14.62 35.70
C ILE A 102 -23.27 -14.03 35.69
N PRO A 103 -23.68 -13.23 36.70
CA PRO A 103 -24.99 -12.58 36.69
C PRO A 103 -25.02 -11.36 35.75
N CYS A 104 -26.05 -11.29 34.90
CA CYS A 104 -26.38 -10.13 34.06
C CYS A 104 -26.83 -8.93 34.92
N PRO A 105 -26.32 -7.71 34.70
CA PRO A 105 -26.88 -6.51 35.30
C PRO A 105 -28.11 -6.02 34.51
N SER A 106 -29.15 -5.64 35.25
CA SER A 106 -30.40 -5.07 34.74
C SER A 106 -30.21 -3.65 34.16
N PRO A 107 -31.05 -3.21 33.19
CA PRO A 107 -30.88 -1.94 32.51
C PRO A 107 -31.33 -0.76 33.37
N THR A 108 -30.46 0.24 33.50
CA THR A 108 -30.75 1.52 34.15
C THR A 108 -31.46 2.46 33.15
N MET A 109 -32.67 2.89 33.50
CA MET A 109 -33.46 3.89 32.77
C MET A 109 -32.86 5.29 32.95
N LEU A 110 -32.51 5.96 31.85
CA LEU A 110 -32.08 7.37 31.86
C LEU A 110 -33.28 8.30 31.65
N ALA A 111 -33.40 9.29 32.53
CA ALA A 111 -34.39 10.37 32.47
C ALA A 111 -34.05 11.40 31.37
N PRO A 112 -35.05 12.07 30.76
CA PRO A 112 -34.80 13.02 29.67
C PRO A 112 -34.35 14.40 30.19
N LEU A 113 -33.25 14.90 29.62
CA LEU A 113 -32.79 16.28 29.77
C LEU A 113 -33.76 17.27 29.08
N ARG A 114 -34.19 18.30 29.83
CA ARG A 114 -34.85 19.49 29.29
C ARG A 114 -33.81 20.49 28.81
N VAL A 115 -33.93 20.98 27.58
CA VAL A 115 -33.14 22.10 27.04
C VAL A 115 -34.04 23.32 26.92
N ALA A 116 -33.59 24.47 27.44
CA ALA A 116 -34.28 25.75 27.38
C ALA A 116 -34.05 26.45 26.01
N PRO A 117 -35.01 27.23 25.48
CA PRO A 117 -34.86 27.88 24.19
C PRO A 117 -34.16 29.24 24.31
N THR A 118 -33.17 29.48 23.45
CA THR A 118 -32.56 30.79 23.21
C THR A 118 -33.18 31.47 21.98
N ASN A 119 -33.59 32.73 22.17
CA ASN A 119 -34.09 33.63 21.13
C ASN A 119 -32.99 34.06 20.15
N PHE A 120 -33.26 34.00 18.85
CA PHE A 120 -32.59 34.83 17.85
C PHE A 120 -33.63 35.37 16.85
N ALA A 121 -33.90 36.66 16.97
CA ALA A 121 -34.51 37.48 15.93
C ALA A 121 -33.40 38.32 15.27
N ASN A 122 -33.64 38.68 14.00
CA ASN A 122 -32.87 39.57 13.11
C ASN A 122 -31.84 38.92 12.17
N ALA A 123 -32.28 38.69 10.93
CA ALA A 123 -31.45 38.93 9.75
C ALA A 123 -32.35 39.33 8.56
N GLY A 124 -32.15 40.55 8.05
CA GLY A 124 -32.79 41.06 6.85
C GLY A 124 -32.08 40.60 5.56
N ARG A 125 -32.86 40.59 4.49
CA ARG A 125 -32.53 40.63 3.05
C ARG A 125 -31.18 40.04 2.57
N VAL A 126 -31.27 38.93 1.84
CA VAL A 126 -30.24 38.45 0.90
C VAL A 126 -30.90 38.15 -0.46
N THR A 127 -30.25 38.59 -1.53
CA THR A 127 -30.61 38.47 -2.97
C THR A 127 -30.36 37.06 -3.54
N PRO A 128 -31.01 36.67 -4.66
CA PRO A 128 -30.98 35.29 -5.15
C PRO A 128 -29.75 35.02 -6.02
N SER A 129 -28.80 34.28 -5.50
CA SER A 129 -27.77 33.60 -6.31
C SER A 129 -27.29 32.37 -5.53
N CYS A 130 -27.28 31.21 -6.20
CA CYS A 130 -26.79 29.89 -5.75
C CYS A 130 -27.76 29.04 -4.91
N LEU A 131 -28.55 28.19 -5.59
CA LEU A 131 -29.22 27.01 -5.02
C LEU A 131 -28.73 25.75 -5.74
N ILE A 132 -27.73 25.05 -5.18
CA ILE A 132 -27.61 23.59 -5.27
C ILE A 132 -27.12 23.11 -3.90
N ALA A 133 -28.03 22.58 -3.09
CA ALA A 133 -27.72 21.84 -1.86
C ALA A 133 -28.61 20.58 -1.79
N PRO A 134 -28.09 19.43 -1.31
CA PRO A 134 -28.81 18.15 -1.36
C PRO A 134 -29.92 17.97 -0.29
N PRO A 135 -30.85 17.00 -0.48
CA PRO A 135 -32.19 16.97 0.11
C PRO A 135 -32.28 16.34 1.52
N ALA A 136 -31.34 16.65 2.42
CA ALA A 136 -31.34 16.09 3.79
C ALA A 136 -31.54 17.12 4.91
N LEU A 137 -31.77 18.40 4.59
CA LEU A 137 -31.87 19.49 5.60
C LEU A 137 -33.17 20.30 5.51
N ARG A 138 -34.30 19.67 5.16
CA ARG A 138 -35.63 20.34 5.12
C ARG A 138 -36.70 19.75 6.03
N LEU A 139 -36.31 18.90 6.97
CA LEU A 139 -37.24 18.23 7.89
C LEU A 139 -37.03 18.68 9.34
N GLU A 140 -36.98 19.99 9.58
CA GLU A 140 -37.11 20.53 10.95
C GLU A 140 -37.72 21.94 11.04
N ALA A 141 -38.12 22.56 9.92
CA ALA A 141 -38.66 23.93 9.91
C ALA A 141 -40.18 24.02 9.61
N TYR A 142 -40.93 22.92 9.65
CA TYR A 142 -42.38 22.92 9.40
C TYR A 142 -43.14 22.14 10.48
N ARG A 143 -42.90 22.49 11.75
CA ARG A 143 -43.73 22.08 12.90
C ARG A 143 -44.06 23.27 13.79
N SER A 144 -44.70 24.28 13.22
CA SER A 144 -45.58 25.17 13.96
C SER A 144 -46.41 25.94 12.95
N SER A 145 -47.72 26.02 13.15
CA SER A 145 -48.69 26.82 12.39
C SER A 145 -49.45 26.16 11.23
N SER A 146 -50.03 24.98 11.44
CA SER A 146 -51.33 24.63 10.85
C SER A 146 -51.86 23.36 11.54
N GLY A 147 -52.98 23.48 12.25
CA GLY A 147 -53.64 22.38 12.95
C GLY A 147 -54.28 21.37 12.00
N ILE A 148 -53.46 20.66 11.22
CA ILE A 148 -53.90 19.57 10.34
C ILE A 148 -53.55 18.25 11.02
N SER A 149 -54.56 17.40 11.24
CA SER A 149 -54.39 16.09 11.86
C SER A 149 -53.68 15.13 10.88
N ALA A 150 -52.89 14.19 11.40
CA ALA A 150 -52.14 13.22 10.60
C ALA A 150 -53.02 12.25 9.78
N GLN A 151 -54.35 12.36 9.86
CA GLN A 151 -55.30 11.50 9.15
C GLN A 151 -55.87 12.16 7.88
N ASP A 152 -55.58 13.44 7.61
CA ASP A 152 -56.16 14.21 6.50
C ASP A 152 -55.18 14.48 5.33
N VAL A 153 -54.01 13.82 5.31
CA VAL A 153 -53.06 13.92 4.19
C VAL A 153 -53.33 12.82 3.17
N LEU A 154 -54.25 13.10 2.24
CA LEU A 154 -54.37 12.38 0.98
C LEU A 154 -53.12 12.66 0.12
N TRP A 155 -52.24 11.68 0.03
CA TRP A 155 -51.08 11.70 -0.86
C TRP A 155 -51.51 11.53 -2.32
N PRO A 156 -51.22 12.47 -3.24
CA PRO A 156 -51.37 12.22 -4.66
C PRO A 156 -50.15 11.43 -5.13
N ASN A 157 -50.33 10.14 -5.40
CA ASN A 157 -49.36 9.25 -6.04
C ASN A 157 -49.04 9.63 -7.52
N GLU A 158 -49.57 10.76 -8.02
CA GLU A 158 -49.41 11.18 -9.41
C GLU A 158 -48.27 12.19 -9.65
N ALA A 159 -47.70 12.79 -8.60
CA ALA A 159 -46.63 13.79 -8.75
C ALA A 159 -45.22 13.19 -8.91
N LEU A 160 -45.02 11.91 -8.58
CA LEU A 160 -43.73 11.22 -8.77
C LEU A 160 -43.56 10.61 -10.17
N SER A 161 -44.64 10.46 -10.93
CA SER A 161 -44.63 9.96 -12.32
C SER A 161 -44.25 11.05 -13.34
N ALA A 162 -44.29 12.32 -12.95
CA ALA A 162 -43.97 13.48 -13.80
C ALA A 162 -42.48 13.87 -13.77
N LEU A 163 -41.71 13.34 -12.81
CA LEU A 163 -40.25 13.37 -12.85
C LEU A 163 -39.81 12.22 -13.74
N GLY A 164 -39.77 12.49 -15.06
CA GLY A 164 -39.22 11.56 -16.05
C GLY A 164 -37.88 10.97 -15.60
N PRO A 165 -37.48 9.81 -16.14
CA PRO A 165 -36.31 9.08 -15.66
C PRO A 165 -35.12 10.03 -15.52
N PHE A 166 -34.61 10.15 -14.29
CA PHE A 166 -33.31 10.77 -14.04
C PHE A 166 -32.33 10.23 -15.08
N PRO A 167 -31.44 11.05 -15.67
CA PRO A 167 -30.46 10.56 -16.61
C PRO A 167 -29.70 9.44 -15.90
N MET A 168 -29.99 8.20 -16.28
CA MET A 168 -29.12 7.10 -15.97
C MET A 168 -27.76 7.55 -16.45
N TRP A 169 -26.79 7.49 -15.54
CA TRP A 169 -25.39 7.56 -15.93
C TRP A 169 -25.23 6.66 -17.16
N PRO A 170 -24.58 7.12 -18.24
CA PRO A 170 -24.38 6.28 -19.40
C PRO A 170 -23.80 4.94 -18.93
N PRO A 171 -24.25 3.80 -19.48
CA PRO A 171 -23.63 2.52 -19.16
C PRO A 171 -22.12 2.70 -19.32
N VAL A 172 -21.37 2.40 -18.26
CA VAL A 172 -19.90 2.52 -18.25
C VAL A 172 -19.39 1.82 -19.52
N PRO A 173 -18.81 2.54 -20.49
CA PRO A 173 -18.35 1.93 -21.71
C PRO A 173 -17.14 1.05 -21.39
N GLY A 174 -17.23 -0.22 -21.75
CA GLY A 174 -16.14 -1.19 -21.63
C GLY A 174 -16.44 -2.29 -20.61
N ARG A 175 -17.08 -3.38 -21.05
CA ARG A 175 -16.81 -4.66 -20.41
C ARG A 175 -15.33 -4.92 -20.63
N PHE A 176 -14.55 -5.01 -19.55
CA PHE A 176 -13.19 -5.52 -19.62
C PHE A 176 -13.21 -6.85 -20.35
N GLN A 177 -12.52 -6.92 -21.49
CA GLN A 177 -12.30 -8.19 -22.17
C GLN A 177 -11.07 -8.82 -21.55
N TRP A 178 -11.31 -9.79 -20.68
CA TRP A 178 -10.27 -10.65 -20.14
C TRP A 178 -9.61 -11.45 -21.26
N SER A 179 -8.29 -11.45 -21.30
CA SER A 179 -7.49 -12.36 -22.11
C SER A 179 -7.83 -13.82 -21.82
N GLN A 180 -7.45 -14.73 -22.72
CA GLN A 180 -7.69 -16.15 -22.51
C GLN A 180 -7.13 -16.65 -21.17
N TRP A 181 -5.91 -16.23 -20.82
CA TRP A 181 -5.26 -16.66 -19.58
C TRP A 181 -5.95 -16.12 -18.34
N GLU A 182 -6.44 -14.88 -18.39
CA GLU A 182 -7.25 -14.34 -17.30
C GLU A 182 -8.56 -15.14 -17.16
N ARG A 183 -9.22 -15.49 -18.26
CA ARG A 183 -10.43 -16.34 -18.22
C ARG A 183 -10.14 -17.73 -17.64
N GLU A 184 -9.01 -18.33 -17.98
CA GLU A 184 -8.56 -19.61 -17.41
C GLU A 184 -8.28 -19.49 -15.91
N ALA A 185 -7.61 -18.42 -15.47
CA ALA A 185 -7.40 -18.13 -14.06
C ALA A 185 -8.73 -17.96 -13.29
N PHE A 186 -9.69 -17.23 -13.86
CA PHE A 186 -11.03 -17.12 -13.30
C PHE A 186 -11.76 -18.48 -13.26
N ALA A 187 -11.59 -19.31 -14.28
CA ALA A 187 -12.17 -20.65 -14.31
C ALA A 187 -11.54 -21.58 -13.25
N GLU A 188 -10.22 -21.50 -13.07
CA GLU A 188 -9.48 -22.21 -12.03
C GLU A 188 -9.97 -21.78 -10.63
N ALA A 189 -10.11 -20.48 -10.39
CA ALA A 189 -10.68 -19.95 -9.15
C ALA A 189 -12.14 -20.36 -8.92
N ALA A 190 -12.97 -20.37 -9.96
CA ALA A 190 -14.35 -20.83 -9.86
C ALA A 190 -14.43 -22.33 -9.51
N ALA A 191 -13.57 -23.15 -10.15
CA ALA A 191 -13.46 -24.57 -9.87
C ALA A 191 -13.01 -24.84 -8.44
N TYR A 192 -12.01 -24.10 -7.94
CA TYR A 192 -11.53 -24.20 -6.55
C TYR A 192 -12.64 -23.96 -5.53
N LEU A 193 -13.50 -22.96 -5.77
CA LEU A 193 -14.63 -22.65 -4.89
C LEU A 193 -15.81 -23.64 -5.00
N GLY A 194 -15.69 -24.69 -5.83
CA GLY A 194 -16.79 -25.62 -6.10
C GLY A 194 -17.97 -24.98 -6.87
N ASN A 195 -17.78 -23.76 -7.38
CA ASN A 195 -18.78 -23.07 -8.17
C ASN A 195 -18.73 -23.62 -9.60
N LYS A 196 -19.74 -24.40 -10.00
CA LYS A 196 -19.96 -24.64 -11.44
C LYS A 196 -20.12 -23.26 -12.10
N PRO A 197 -19.38 -22.95 -13.18
CA PRO A 197 -19.46 -21.64 -13.83
C PRO A 197 -20.93 -21.32 -14.12
N ARG A 198 -21.45 -20.28 -13.46
CA ARG A 198 -22.81 -19.82 -13.66
C ARG A 198 -22.91 -19.28 -15.10
N ASP A 199 -23.48 -20.12 -15.95
CA ASP A 199 -23.92 -19.86 -17.32
C ASP A 199 -22.83 -19.79 -18.42
N ARG A 200 -22.69 -20.89 -19.18
CA ARG A 200 -21.85 -21.01 -20.38
C ARG A 200 -22.24 -20.04 -21.50
N ARG A 201 -23.45 -19.48 -21.53
CA ARG A 201 -23.92 -18.64 -22.64
C ARG A 201 -23.30 -17.23 -22.65
N GLY A 202 -22.82 -16.73 -21.52
CA GLY A 202 -22.10 -15.44 -21.45
C GLY A 202 -20.64 -15.51 -21.93
N LEU A 203 -19.99 -16.67 -21.77
CA LEU A 203 -18.59 -16.88 -22.14
C LEU A 203 -18.41 -17.12 -23.65
N VAL A 204 -19.30 -17.88 -24.29
CA VAL A 204 -19.21 -18.17 -25.74
C VAL A 204 -19.45 -16.92 -26.60
N ALA A 205 -20.34 -16.01 -26.18
CA ALA A 205 -20.55 -14.74 -26.89
C ALA A 205 -19.35 -13.78 -26.77
N ALA A 206 -18.63 -13.80 -25.64
CA ALA A 206 -17.38 -13.07 -25.46
C ALA A 206 -16.21 -13.72 -26.23
N GLU A 207 -16.23 -15.04 -26.36
CA GLU A 207 -15.23 -15.83 -27.10
C GLU A 207 -15.35 -15.64 -28.62
N MET A 208 -16.57 -15.52 -29.17
CA MET A 208 -16.78 -15.24 -30.60
C MET A 208 -16.47 -13.79 -30.98
N ALA A 209 -16.74 -12.81 -30.10
CA ALA A 209 -16.35 -11.41 -30.34
C ALA A 209 -14.83 -11.17 -30.29
N ALA A 210 -14.07 -12.07 -29.64
CA ALA A 210 -12.61 -11.99 -29.54
C ALA A 210 -11.87 -12.52 -30.78
N LYS A 211 -12.52 -13.34 -31.63
CA LYS A 211 -11.88 -13.91 -32.82
C LYS A 211 -11.69 -12.91 -33.97
N ASP A 212 -12.52 -11.87 -34.05
CA ASP A 212 -12.43 -10.88 -35.15
C ASP A 212 -11.39 -9.78 -34.92
N TYR A 213 -10.90 -9.57 -33.68
CA TYR A 213 -9.87 -8.56 -33.38
C TYR A 213 -8.45 -9.12 -33.22
N HIS A 214 -8.28 -10.45 -33.29
CA HIS A 214 -6.97 -11.09 -33.07
C HIS A 214 -6.03 -11.02 -34.28
N LEU A 215 -6.56 -10.65 -35.46
CA LEU A 215 -5.78 -10.51 -36.69
C LEU A 215 -4.91 -9.23 -36.74
N ASP A 216 -5.25 -8.16 -36.00
CA ASP A 216 -4.49 -6.90 -36.04
C ASP A 216 -3.33 -6.85 -35.04
N VAL A 217 -3.37 -7.62 -33.94
CA VAL A 217 -2.28 -7.64 -32.95
C VAL A 217 -1.13 -8.54 -33.41
N GLN A 218 -1.41 -9.65 -34.09
CA GLN A 218 -0.36 -10.53 -34.64
C GLN A 218 0.50 -9.83 -35.71
N TYR A 219 -0.06 -8.88 -36.48
CA TYR A 219 0.71 -8.15 -37.48
C TYR A 219 1.75 -7.18 -36.89
N SER A 220 1.62 -6.81 -35.61
CA SER A 220 2.64 -6.03 -34.89
C SER A 220 3.63 -6.91 -34.11
N VAL A 221 3.38 -8.21 -33.97
CA VAL A 221 4.18 -9.11 -33.12
C VAL A 221 5.52 -9.50 -33.77
N GLU A 222 5.60 -9.53 -35.11
CA GLU A 222 6.83 -9.89 -35.82
C GLU A 222 7.86 -8.76 -35.88
N GLN A 223 7.48 -7.49 -35.64
CA GLN A 223 8.40 -6.35 -35.62
C GLN A 223 9.05 -6.04 -34.26
N PHE A 224 8.63 -6.71 -33.17
CA PHE A 224 9.11 -6.42 -31.81
C PHE A 224 9.70 -7.67 -31.11
N SER A 225 10.12 -8.67 -31.89
CA SER A 225 10.59 -9.94 -31.35
C SER A 225 12.02 -9.90 -30.79
N ASP A 226 12.80 -8.85 -31.07
CA ASP A 226 14.22 -8.75 -30.68
C ASP A 226 14.50 -7.62 -29.67
N LEU A 227 13.55 -7.37 -28.76
CA LEU A 227 13.61 -6.29 -27.75
C LEU A 227 14.49 -6.64 -26.54
N THR A 228 15.71 -7.12 -26.75
CA THR A 228 16.70 -7.21 -25.67
C THR A 228 17.20 -5.82 -25.24
N ASP A 229 17.19 -4.85 -26.15
CA ASP A 229 17.61 -3.48 -25.86
C ASP A 229 16.49 -2.47 -26.14
N LEU A 230 15.80 -2.05 -25.08
CA LEU A 230 14.86 -0.92 -25.17
C LEU A 230 15.58 0.38 -25.57
N ASP A 231 16.89 0.46 -25.32
CA ASP A 231 17.75 1.55 -25.78
C ASP A 231 17.94 1.49 -27.32
N GLU A 232 18.07 0.29 -27.91
CA GLU A 232 18.04 0.10 -29.37
C GLU A 232 16.66 0.41 -29.95
N LEU A 233 15.57 0.06 -29.27
CA LEU A 233 14.23 0.47 -29.71
C LEU A 233 14.09 2.00 -29.70
N GLU A 234 14.63 2.68 -28.69
CA GLU A 234 14.61 4.14 -28.60
C GLU A 234 15.51 4.80 -29.66
N ASP A 235 16.68 4.22 -29.94
CA ASP A 235 17.59 4.67 -31.01
C ASP A 235 17.06 4.37 -32.41
N GLU A 236 16.38 3.25 -32.63
CA GLU A 236 15.67 2.94 -33.88
C GLU A 236 14.50 3.91 -34.08
N ILE A 237 13.74 4.22 -33.02
CA ILE A 237 12.68 5.25 -33.07
C ILE A 237 13.28 6.63 -33.40
N ASN A 238 14.42 6.98 -32.81
CA ASN A 238 15.09 8.25 -33.06
C ASN A 238 15.76 8.32 -34.44
N THR A 239 16.23 7.20 -34.98
CA THR A 239 16.81 7.08 -36.32
C THR A 239 15.71 7.07 -37.39
N ALA A 240 14.60 6.39 -37.15
CA ALA A 240 13.40 6.42 -37.99
C ALA A 240 12.77 7.83 -38.05
N ARG A 241 12.79 8.59 -36.94
CA ARG A 241 12.39 10.01 -36.89
C ARG A 241 13.16 10.90 -37.85
N ARG A 242 14.43 10.60 -38.16
CA ARG A 242 15.27 11.42 -39.05
C ARG A 242 14.97 11.22 -40.52
N ASN A 243 14.38 10.09 -40.93
CA ASN A 243 14.41 9.69 -42.33
C ASN A 243 13.07 9.65 -43.10
N GLN A 244 11.86 9.63 -42.52
CA GLN A 244 10.65 9.56 -43.37
C GLN A 244 9.37 10.17 -42.79
N ARG A 245 8.67 10.91 -43.67
CA ARG A 245 7.21 11.16 -43.81
C ARG A 245 6.45 11.64 -42.56
N PRO A 246 5.30 12.35 -42.71
CA PRO A 246 4.48 12.76 -41.57
C PRO A 246 3.87 11.51 -40.92
N TRP A 247 4.66 10.86 -40.05
CA TRP A 247 4.19 9.80 -39.18
C TRP A 247 3.05 10.36 -38.35
N ASN A 248 1.88 9.75 -38.49
CA ASN A 248 0.75 9.99 -37.60
C ASN A 248 1.24 9.80 -36.16
N ARG A 249 1.53 10.91 -35.48
CA ARG A 249 1.93 10.89 -34.07
C ARG A 249 0.85 10.13 -33.32
N LYS A 250 1.20 8.97 -32.76
CA LYS A 250 0.30 8.22 -31.88
C LYS A 250 -0.17 9.19 -30.79
N SER A 251 -1.45 9.15 -30.45
CA SER A 251 -1.93 9.91 -29.29
C SER A 251 -1.18 9.44 -28.03
N PRO A 252 -0.99 10.32 -27.02
CA PRO A 252 -0.37 9.92 -25.75
C PRO A 252 -0.99 8.67 -25.14
N GLN A 253 -2.33 8.53 -25.25
CA GLN A 253 -3.06 7.35 -24.80
C GLN A 253 -2.63 6.07 -25.54
N LYS A 254 -2.49 6.12 -26.87
CA LYS A 254 -2.05 4.96 -27.65
C LYS A 254 -0.62 4.58 -27.31
N HIS A 255 0.24 5.57 -27.09
CA HIS A 255 1.62 5.32 -26.65
C HIS A 255 1.66 4.65 -25.26
N LEU A 256 0.85 5.12 -24.30
CA LEU A 256 0.74 4.50 -22.99
C LEU A 256 0.26 3.04 -23.08
N ILE A 257 -0.76 2.77 -23.92
CA ILE A 257 -1.24 1.41 -24.18
C ILE A 257 -0.11 0.51 -24.71
N ASP A 258 0.68 1.01 -25.65
CA ASP A 258 1.82 0.24 -26.20
C ASP A 258 2.86 -0.07 -25.11
N ILE A 259 3.19 0.90 -24.25
CA ILE A 259 4.11 0.71 -23.11
C ILE A 259 3.55 -0.33 -22.14
N VAL A 260 2.28 -0.20 -21.75
CA VAL A 260 1.59 -1.12 -20.85
C VAL A 260 1.64 -2.55 -21.39
N CYS A 261 1.29 -2.75 -22.67
CA CYS A 261 1.36 -4.05 -23.33
C CYS A 261 2.80 -4.59 -23.36
N GLY A 262 3.81 -3.73 -23.56
CA GLY A 262 5.22 -4.09 -23.49
C GLY A 262 5.61 -4.64 -22.12
N TYR A 263 5.26 -3.93 -21.05
CA TYR A 263 5.53 -4.36 -19.68
C TYR A 263 4.77 -5.61 -19.26
N GLU A 264 3.54 -5.83 -19.74
CA GLU A 264 2.83 -7.10 -19.53
C GLU A 264 3.59 -8.29 -20.17
N LYS A 265 4.15 -8.11 -21.37
CA LYS A 265 4.97 -9.14 -22.02
C LYS A 265 6.26 -9.39 -21.24
N ILE A 266 6.95 -8.33 -20.78
CA ILE A 266 8.17 -8.44 -19.97
C ILE A 266 7.86 -9.19 -18.66
N ALA A 267 6.77 -8.86 -17.98
CA ALA A 267 6.35 -9.56 -16.77
C ALA A 267 6.19 -11.07 -17.00
N GLY A 268 5.49 -11.47 -18.06
CA GLY A 268 5.33 -12.88 -18.43
C GLY A 268 6.67 -13.57 -18.72
N LYS A 269 7.56 -12.92 -19.48
CA LYS A 269 8.90 -13.44 -19.77
C LYS A 269 9.74 -13.60 -18.50
N ASN A 270 9.71 -12.62 -17.60
CA ASN A 270 10.44 -12.66 -16.33
C ASN A 270 9.96 -13.81 -15.43
N VAL A 271 8.65 -14.03 -15.35
CA VAL A 271 8.09 -15.18 -14.60
C VAL A 271 8.55 -16.50 -15.22
N LEU A 272 8.41 -16.67 -16.54
CA LEU A 272 8.85 -17.90 -17.22
C LEU A 272 10.35 -18.16 -17.00
N LYS A 273 11.18 -17.11 -17.09
CA LYS A 273 12.63 -17.20 -16.83
C LYS A 273 12.93 -17.60 -15.39
N ALA A 274 12.24 -16.98 -14.42
CA ALA A 274 12.37 -17.35 -13.01
C ALA A 274 11.94 -18.80 -12.74
N GLN A 275 11.00 -19.33 -13.53
CA GLN A 275 10.49 -20.69 -13.40
C GLN A 275 11.39 -21.77 -14.03
N GLU A 276 12.45 -21.39 -14.75
CA GLU A 276 13.43 -22.35 -15.25
C GLU A 276 14.16 -23.06 -14.09
N PRO A 277 14.53 -24.34 -14.23
CA PRO A 277 15.19 -25.10 -13.17
C PRO A 277 16.46 -24.43 -12.62
N GLU A 278 17.28 -23.81 -13.47
CA GLU A 278 18.51 -23.12 -13.07
C GLU A 278 18.30 -21.83 -12.27
N ASN A 279 17.09 -21.25 -12.33
CA ASN A 279 16.71 -20.04 -11.61
C ASN A 279 15.76 -20.33 -10.43
N THR A 280 15.52 -21.62 -10.16
CA THR A 280 14.62 -22.11 -9.12
C THR A 280 15.42 -22.67 -7.95
N VAL A 281 15.11 -22.23 -6.73
CA VAL A 281 15.65 -22.83 -5.50
C VAL A 281 14.49 -23.43 -4.70
N VAL A 282 14.57 -24.72 -4.40
CA VAL A 282 13.61 -25.41 -3.52
C VAL A 282 14.20 -25.48 -2.11
N PHE A 283 13.46 -25.00 -1.11
CA PHE A 283 13.89 -24.92 0.28
C PHE A 283 13.30 -26.05 1.12
N ASP A 284 14.08 -27.12 1.33
CA ASP A 284 13.67 -28.28 2.14
C ASP A 284 13.41 -27.95 3.62
N CYS A 285 13.92 -26.82 4.10
CA CYS A 285 13.73 -26.34 5.47
C CYS A 285 12.39 -25.62 5.71
N PHE A 286 11.59 -25.38 4.67
CA PHE A 286 10.36 -24.58 4.77
C PHE A 286 9.19 -25.22 4.03
N SER A 287 8.05 -25.36 4.71
CA SER A 287 6.77 -25.71 4.11
C SER A 287 5.80 -24.54 4.25
N LEU A 288 5.19 -24.12 3.15
CA LEU A 288 4.19 -23.05 3.17
C LEU A 288 2.91 -23.52 3.87
N GLY A 289 2.48 -24.76 3.62
CA GLY A 289 1.31 -25.36 4.27
C GLY A 289 1.44 -25.38 5.80
N ASP A 290 2.61 -25.72 6.33
CA ASP A 290 2.87 -25.66 7.78
C ASP A 290 2.87 -24.21 8.28
N ALA A 291 3.52 -23.28 7.55
CA ALA A 291 3.62 -21.87 7.93
C ALA A 291 2.23 -21.20 8.06
N VAL A 292 1.31 -21.50 7.15
CA VAL A 292 -0.08 -21.00 7.18
C VAL A 292 -0.85 -21.42 8.43
N GLN A 293 -0.54 -22.60 8.99
CA GLN A 293 -1.18 -23.11 10.21
C GLN A 293 -0.49 -22.60 11.48
N GLN A 294 0.76 -22.14 11.37
CA GLN A 294 1.54 -21.69 12.51
C GLN A 294 1.08 -20.31 12.97
N LYS A 295 0.85 -20.19 14.28
CA LYS A 295 0.68 -18.88 14.89
C LYS A 295 2.01 -18.15 14.88
N HIS A 296 2.04 -16.93 14.34
CA HIS A 296 3.24 -16.10 14.35
C HIS A 296 3.75 -15.91 15.77
N THR A 297 5.02 -16.23 15.96
CA THR A 297 5.71 -16.01 17.23
C THR A 297 6.32 -14.61 17.23
N HIS A 298 7.19 -14.34 18.19
CA HIS A 298 7.94 -13.09 18.27
C HIS A 298 9.06 -13.08 17.20
N PRO A 299 9.10 -12.12 16.27
CA PRO A 299 10.12 -12.07 15.21
C PRO A 299 11.56 -12.20 15.71
N GLU A 300 11.84 -11.61 16.87
CA GLU A 300 13.14 -11.61 17.54
C GLU A 300 13.61 -12.99 18.01
N LYS A 301 12.69 -13.95 18.16
CA LYS A 301 13.02 -15.33 18.56
C LYS A 301 13.45 -16.19 17.40
N ILE A 302 13.12 -15.80 16.17
CA ILE A 302 13.58 -16.48 14.97
C ILE A 302 14.92 -15.88 14.62
N GLN A 303 15.97 -16.48 15.20
CA GLN A 303 17.33 -16.16 14.78
C GLN A 303 17.47 -16.59 13.32
N GLY A 304 18.00 -15.67 12.51
CA GLY A 304 18.47 -16.06 11.19
C GLY A 304 19.61 -17.05 11.33
N PRO A 305 19.96 -17.76 10.26
CA PRO A 305 21.20 -18.50 10.24
C PRO A 305 22.38 -17.59 10.64
N GLU A 306 23.42 -18.18 11.21
CA GLU A 306 24.71 -17.51 11.38
C GLU A 306 25.19 -16.93 10.03
N ASP A 307 25.98 -15.86 10.04
CA ASP A 307 26.23 -15.01 8.86
C ASP A 307 26.76 -15.74 7.61
N GLN A 308 27.29 -16.97 7.74
CA GLN A 308 27.86 -17.76 6.65
C GLN A 308 26.86 -18.68 5.92
N ASP A 309 25.62 -18.80 6.40
CA ASP A 309 24.67 -19.83 5.95
C ASP A 309 23.56 -19.29 5.01
N TRP A 310 23.72 -18.07 4.50
CA TRP A 310 22.73 -17.43 3.62
C TRP A 310 22.92 -17.80 2.16
N ILE A 311 21.83 -18.19 1.50
CA ILE A 311 21.72 -18.13 0.04
C ILE A 311 21.51 -16.66 -0.33
N VAL A 312 22.40 -16.11 -1.15
CA VAL A 312 22.32 -14.71 -1.59
C VAL A 312 21.99 -14.67 -3.08
N TRP A 313 20.86 -14.05 -3.42
CA TRP A 313 20.51 -13.74 -4.79
C TRP A 313 21.06 -12.35 -5.15
N GLU A 314 22.04 -12.33 -6.05
CA GLU A 314 22.62 -11.10 -6.60
C GLU A 314 22.67 -11.16 -8.13
N GLY A 315 22.73 -10.01 -8.79
CA GLY A 315 22.81 -9.89 -10.25
C GLY A 315 21.45 -9.78 -10.94
N ASP A 316 21.46 -9.82 -12.28
CA ASP A 316 20.36 -9.31 -13.10
C ASP A 316 19.42 -10.39 -13.65
N ARG A 317 19.33 -11.57 -13.00
CA ARG A 317 18.51 -12.69 -13.48
C ARG A 317 17.25 -12.88 -12.64
N PRO A 318 16.06 -13.04 -13.27
CA PRO A 318 14.84 -13.46 -12.58
C PRO A 318 15.02 -14.78 -11.84
N ARG A 319 14.50 -14.89 -10.62
CA ARG A 319 14.61 -16.09 -9.77
C ARG A 319 13.33 -16.39 -9.02
N ARG A 320 13.13 -17.66 -8.64
CA ARG A 320 12.04 -18.08 -7.76
C ARG A 320 12.52 -18.99 -6.63
N ALA A 321 11.83 -18.90 -5.51
CA ALA A 321 11.97 -19.76 -4.36
C ALA A 321 10.70 -20.58 -4.21
N CYS A 322 10.86 -21.89 -4.03
CA CYS A 322 9.77 -22.82 -3.76
C CYS A 322 9.94 -23.44 -2.38
N SER A 323 8.84 -23.62 -1.68
CA SER A 323 8.77 -24.41 -0.45
C SER A 323 8.86 -25.90 -0.74
N LYS A 324 9.21 -26.69 0.29
CA LYS A 324 9.29 -28.16 0.23
C LYS A 324 7.99 -28.82 -0.23
N ASP A 325 6.84 -28.26 0.13
CA ASP A 325 5.52 -28.78 -0.23
C ASP A 325 5.02 -28.29 -1.60
N GLY A 326 5.92 -27.66 -2.37
CA GLY A 326 5.70 -27.33 -3.78
C GLY A 326 4.86 -26.09 -4.00
N TYR A 327 4.95 -25.08 -3.12
CA TYR A 327 4.39 -23.75 -3.36
C TYR A 327 5.49 -22.74 -3.66
N ASP A 328 5.21 -21.81 -4.56
CA ASP A 328 6.06 -20.64 -4.76
C ASP A 328 5.92 -19.67 -3.58
N VAL A 329 7.05 -19.18 -3.08
CA VAL A 329 7.11 -18.35 -1.88
C VAL A 329 7.81 -17.00 -2.06
N VAL A 330 8.78 -16.90 -2.98
CA VAL A 330 9.43 -15.63 -3.35
C VAL A 330 9.72 -15.62 -4.85
N TYR A 331 9.48 -14.50 -5.52
CA TYR A 331 10.03 -14.20 -6.85
C TYR A 331 10.81 -12.89 -6.79
N ASP A 332 11.97 -12.88 -7.44
CA ASP A 332 12.81 -11.70 -7.63
C ASP A 332 12.92 -11.39 -9.12
N PHE A 333 12.61 -10.15 -9.50
CA PHE A 333 12.72 -9.64 -10.87
C PHE A 333 13.65 -8.43 -10.88
N PRO A 334 14.98 -8.66 -11.05
CA PRO A 334 15.95 -7.59 -11.11
C PRO A 334 15.68 -6.62 -12.26
N ARG A 335 15.71 -5.32 -11.98
CA ARG A 335 15.55 -4.21 -12.94
C ARG A 335 14.31 -4.35 -13.83
N ALA A 336 13.24 -4.93 -13.28
CA ALA A 336 11.97 -5.13 -13.98
C ALA A 336 11.38 -3.81 -14.50
N ILE A 337 11.52 -2.73 -13.73
CA ILE A 337 11.16 -1.36 -14.13
C ILE A 337 12.45 -0.57 -14.33
N ARG A 338 12.68 -0.03 -15.54
CA ARG A 338 13.96 0.61 -15.90
C ARG A 338 13.78 1.89 -16.71
N GLY A 339 14.89 2.60 -16.92
CA GLY A 339 14.98 3.77 -17.78
C GLY A 339 13.98 4.87 -17.41
N GLU A 340 13.35 5.47 -18.42
CA GLU A 340 12.40 6.57 -18.24
C GLU A 340 11.17 6.18 -17.42
N THR A 341 10.73 4.92 -17.50
CA THR A 341 9.59 4.43 -16.70
C THR A 341 9.91 4.45 -15.21
N LEU A 342 11.11 4.01 -14.82
CA LEU A 342 11.56 4.04 -13.43
C LEU A 342 11.67 5.48 -12.91
N ALA A 343 12.24 6.38 -13.71
CA ALA A 343 12.34 7.80 -13.35
C ALA A 343 10.96 8.45 -13.19
N LYS A 344 10.01 8.16 -14.10
CA LYS A 344 8.63 8.64 -14.01
C LYS A 344 7.90 8.11 -12.77
N LEU A 345 8.13 6.85 -12.41
CA LEU A 345 7.57 6.24 -11.20
C LEU A 345 8.11 6.93 -9.95
N GLU A 346 9.42 7.11 -9.85
CA GLU A 346 10.07 7.80 -8.73
C GLU A 346 9.53 9.24 -8.60
N HIS A 347 9.50 9.99 -9.70
CA HIS A 347 8.93 11.33 -9.70
C HIS A 347 7.45 11.36 -9.28
N ALA A 348 6.63 10.41 -9.71
CA ALA A 348 5.24 10.31 -9.28
C ALA A 348 5.12 10.09 -7.77
N MET A 349 5.99 9.25 -7.19
CA MET A 349 6.05 8.99 -5.76
C MET A 349 6.50 10.24 -4.98
N LEU A 350 7.50 10.97 -5.47
CA LEU A 350 7.99 12.20 -4.84
C LEU A 350 6.95 13.35 -4.93
N ASP A 351 6.28 13.49 -6.08
CA ASP A 351 5.16 14.43 -6.25
C ASP A 351 4.04 14.14 -5.23
N TRP A 352 3.75 12.85 -4.99
CA TRP A 352 2.80 12.43 -3.97
C TRP A 352 3.28 12.78 -2.56
N ALA A 353 4.55 12.50 -2.24
CA ALA A 353 5.15 12.84 -0.95
C ALA A 353 5.09 14.33 -0.62
N ALA A 354 5.18 15.19 -1.63
CA ALA A 354 5.11 16.65 -1.46
C ALA A 354 3.74 17.15 -0.97
N VAL A 355 2.66 16.41 -1.29
CA VAL A 355 1.28 16.80 -0.94
C VAL A 355 0.70 15.97 0.21
N ALA A 356 1.06 14.70 0.30
CA ALA A 356 0.55 13.74 1.27
C ALA A 356 1.19 13.89 2.66
N PRO A 357 0.50 13.51 3.74
CA PRO A 357 1.15 13.37 5.04
C PRO A 357 2.19 12.25 5.00
N LEU A 358 3.42 12.55 5.41
CA LEU A 358 4.43 11.55 5.71
C LEU A 358 4.38 11.24 7.21
N ASP A 359 4.10 9.98 7.54
CA ASP A 359 4.08 9.47 8.91
C ASP A 359 5.41 8.77 9.21
N ILE A 360 6.16 9.29 10.19
CA ILE A 360 7.35 8.64 10.77
C ILE A 360 7.06 7.99 12.13
N ARG A 361 5.85 8.20 12.68
CA ARG A 361 5.44 7.76 14.02
C ARG A 361 4.32 6.74 13.94
N GLY A 362 4.49 5.79 13.04
CA GLY A 362 3.50 4.76 12.88
C GLY A 362 3.24 4.00 14.16
N LYS A 363 1.98 3.70 14.49
CA LYS A 363 1.62 2.88 15.67
C LYS A 363 2.38 1.54 15.76
N ASN A 364 2.83 1.02 14.62
CA ASN A 364 3.56 -0.24 14.50
C ASN A 364 5.03 -0.03 14.11
N ASP A 365 5.49 1.22 13.97
CA ASP A 365 6.86 1.55 13.60
C ASP A 365 7.59 2.16 14.79
N LYS A 366 8.84 1.74 15.00
CA LYS A 366 9.75 2.49 15.88
C LYS A 366 10.20 3.74 15.11
N VAL A 367 10.29 4.88 15.80
CA VAL A 367 10.74 6.14 15.17
C VAL A 367 12.13 5.99 14.54
N GLU A 368 12.97 5.14 15.13
CA GLU A 368 14.31 4.78 14.67
C GLU A 368 14.33 4.03 13.32
N CYS A 369 13.17 3.66 12.77
CA CYS A 369 13.07 2.96 11.50
C CYS A 369 13.14 3.89 10.27
N TYR A 370 13.55 5.15 10.41
CA TYR A 370 13.71 6.06 9.26
C TYR A 370 15.08 6.73 9.25
N LYS A 371 15.72 6.83 8.08
CA LYS A 371 16.93 7.64 7.90
C LYS A 371 16.53 9.10 7.75
N GLU A 372 16.58 9.85 8.85
CA GLU A 372 16.20 11.27 8.91
C GLU A 372 17.17 12.20 8.15
N GLU A 373 18.34 11.69 7.73
CA GLU A 373 19.34 12.44 6.94
C GLU A 373 18.87 12.79 5.52
N PHE A 374 17.79 12.16 5.04
CA PHE A 374 17.23 12.42 3.72
C PHE A 374 16.05 13.39 3.76
N GLU A 375 15.85 14.12 2.66
CA GLU A 375 14.79 15.14 2.54
C GLU A 375 13.38 14.53 2.70
N VAL A 376 13.18 13.32 2.19
CA VAL A 376 11.89 12.63 2.24
C VAL A 376 12.04 11.35 3.07
N ALA A 377 11.41 11.33 4.24
CA ALA A 377 11.35 10.16 5.10
C ALA A 377 9.95 9.99 5.67
N GLY A 378 9.47 8.75 5.72
CA GLY A 378 8.16 8.41 6.24
C GLY A 378 7.41 7.44 5.35
N ARG A 379 6.17 7.14 5.74
CA ARG A 379 5.23 6.37 4.94
C ARG A 379 3.98 7.17 4.61
N THR A 380 3.35 6.81 3.51
CA THR A 380 2.07 7.35 3.07
C THR A 380 1.28 6.25 2.37
N ARG A 381 -0.04 6.36 2.38
CA ARG A 381 -0.91 5.27 1.97
C ARG A 381 -1.81 5.71 0.83
N VAL A 382 -1.96 4.84 -0.15
CA VAL A 382 -2.82 5.04 -1.33
C VAL A 382 -3.80 3.87 -1.44
N ALA A 383 -4.30 3.41 -0.28
CA ALA A 383 -5.28 2.34 -0.22
C ALA A 383 -6.66 2.88 -0.63
N LEU A 384 -7.20 2.29 -1.70
CA LEU A 384 -8.42 2.77 -2.36
C LEU A 384 -9.67 2.37 -1.59
N LEU A 385 -9.62 1.24 -0.88
CA LEU A 385 -10.68 0.76 -0.02
C LEU A 385 -10.09 -0.12 1.05
N TRP A 386 -10.15 0.29 2.32
CA TRP A 386 -9.53 -0.49 3.38
C TRP A 386 -10.31 -0.42 4.69
N HIS A 387 -10.11 -1.44 5.50
CA HIS A 387 -10.42 -1.38 6.92
C HIS A 387 -9.28 -0.65 7.61
N ALA A 388 -9.58 0.46 8.30
CA ALA A 388 -8.56 1.12 9.10
C ALA A 388 -7.97 0.12 10.11
N ILE A 389 -6.66 0.16 10.35
CA ILE A 389 -5.99 -0.77 11.25
C ILE A 389 -6.68 -0.75 12.63
N GLY A 390 -7.12 -1.92 13.09
CA GLY A 390 -7.88 -2.09 14.34
C GLY A 390 -9.41 -1.93 14.20
N HIS A 391 -9.92 -1.58 13.02
CA HIS A 391 -11.34 -1.32 12.76
C HIS A 391 -11.95 -2.30 11.77
N ARG A 392 -11.67 -3.60 11.93
CA ARG A 392 -12.12 -4.69 11.03
C ARG A 392 -13.65 -4.82 10.88
N LYS A 393 -14.43 -4.19 11.77
CA LYS A 393 -15.90 -4.19 11.75
C LYS A 393 -16.51 -2.94 11.13
N SER A 394 -15.70 -1.90 10.91
CA SER A 394 -16.16 -0.67 10.28
C SER A 394 -16.29 -0.88 8.78
N LYS A 395 -17.15 -0.11 8.12
CA LYS A 395 -17.19 -0.16 6.65
C LYS A 395 -15.82 0.27 6.10
N PRO A 396 -15.27 -0.42 5.11
CA PRO A 396 -14.04 0.02 4.50
C PRO A 396 -14.28 1.33 3.76
N VAL A 397 -13.26 2.18 3.78
CA VAL A 397 -13.31 3.52 3.16
C VAL A 397 -12.02 3.78 2.40
N VAL A 398 -11.99 4.86 1.62
CA VAL A 398 -10.73 5.37 1.06
C VAL A 398 -9.81 5.79 2.22
N CYS A 399 -8.51 5.51 2.11
CA CYS A 399 -7.57 5.87 3.17
C CYS A 399 -7.58 7.36 3.50
N ALA A 400 -7.24 7.68 4.76
CA ALA A 400 -7.27 9.06 5.25
C ALA A 400 -6.31 9.98 4.48
N ASP A 401 -5.18 9.45 4.02
CA ASP A 401 -4.13 10.20 3.34
C ASP A 401 -4.61 10.74 2.00
N VAL A 402 -5.36 9.94 1.22
CA VAL A 402 -5.99 10.35 -0.04
C VAL A 402 -7.06 11.42 0.20
N ARG A 403 -7.93 11.24 1.21
CA ARG A 403 -9.10 12.12 1.45
C ARG A 403 -8.85 13.28 2.42
N LYS A 404 -7.58 13.59 2.76
CA LYS A 404 -7.26 14.57 3.80
C LYS A 404 -7.69 15.99 3.42
N ASN A 405 -7.44 16.40 2.18
CA ASN A 405 -7.85 17.67 1.60
C ASN A 405 -7.87 17.59 0.06
N GLY A 406 -8.19 18.70 -0.61
CA GLY A 406 -8.22 18.76 -2.08
C GLY A 406 -6.88 18.44 -2.74
N ASP A 407 -5.77 18.98 -2.20
CA ASP A 407 -4.42 18.74 -2.74
C ASP A 407 -4.03 17.26 -2.67
N THR A 408 -4.33 16.59 -1.55
CA THR A 408 -4.04 15.15 -1.41
C THR A 408 -4.96 14.31 -2.27
N PHE A 409 -6.20 14.72 -2.47
CA PHE A 409 -7.09 13.98 -3.36
C PHE A 409 -6.60 14.07 -4.81
N GLU A 410 -6.31 15.28 -5.29
CA GLU A 410 -5.76 15.51 -6.64
C GLU A 410 -4.41 14.81 -6.84
N GLY A 411 -3.50 14.91 -5.85
CA GLY A 411 -2.21 14.24 -5.89
C GLY A 411 -2.34 12.72 -6.00
N ALA A 412 -3.30 12.13 -5.28
CA ALA A 412 -3.58 10.70 -5.39
C ALA A 412 -4.10 10.34 -6.80
N MET A 413 -4.95 11.16 -7.42
CA MET A 413 -5.49 10.86 -8.75
C MET A 413 -4.37 10.85 -9.80
N LYS A 414 -3.49 11.85 -9.75
CA LYS A 414 -2.29 11.93 -10.60
C LYS A 414 -1.34 10.77 -10.39
N LEU A 415 -1.13 10.36 -9.13
CA LEU A 415 -0.30 9.21 -8.81
C LEU A 415 -0.91 7.94 -9.43
N LEU A 416 -2.20 7.67 -9.20
CA LEU A 416 -2.86 6.47 -9.71
C LEU A 416 -2.78 6.35 -11.24
N GLU A 417 -3.01 7.45 -11.97
CA GLU A 417 -2.85 7.48 -13.43
C GLU A 417 -1.42 7.11 -13.87
N ARG A 418 -0.40 7.58 -13.14
CA ARG A 418 1.01 7.30 -13.44
C ARG A 418 1.46 5.89 -13.01
N LEU A 419 0.69 5.20 -12.18
CA LEU A 419 0.99 3.83 -11.74
C LEU A 419 0.51 2.76 -12.73
N GLU A 420 -0.19 3.11 -13.82
CA GLU A 420 -0.78 2.12 -14.74
C GLU A 420 0.23 1.11 -15.28
N VAL A 421 1.45 1.54 -15.63
CA VAL A 421 2.51 0.66 -16.15
C VAL A 421 2.98 -0.35 -15.11
N VAL A 422 3.27 0.11 -13.88
CA VAL A 422 3.69 -0.76 -12.77
C VAL A 422 2.58 -1.73 -12.39
N SER A 423 1.34 -1.24 -12.38
CA SER A 423 0.15 -2.05 -12.08
C SER A 423 -0.03 -3.16 -13.10
N ALA A 424 0.12 -2.85 -14.38
CA ALA A 424 0.04 -3.85 -15.44
C ALA A 424 1.14 -4.91 -15.32
N TYR A 425 2.39 -4.50 -15.06
CA TYR A 425 3.49 -5.44 -14.80
C TYR A 425 3.16 -6.35 -13.61
N CYS A 426 2.78 -5.78 -12.47
CA CYS A 426 2.56 -6.54 -11.24
C CYS A 426 1.38 -7.52 -11.39
N MET A 427 0.27 -7.08 -11.97
CA MET A 427 -0.91 -7.93 -12.14
C MET A 427 -0.68 -9.03 -13.16
N ARG A 428 0.06 -8.75 -14.23
CA ARG A 428 0.45 -9.77 -15.20
C ARG A 428 1.43 -10.78 -14.61
N ALA A 429 2.40 -10.34 -13.81
CA ALA A 429 3.29 -11.23 -13.08
C ALA A 429 2.50 -12.13 -12.12
N LEU A 430 1.57 -11.57 -11.32
CA LEU A 430 0.72 -12.36 -10.43
C LEU A 430 -0.08 -13.43 -11.18
N LEU A 431 -0.69 -13.08 -12.31
CA LEU A 431 -1.42 -14.03 -13.15
C LEU A 431 -0.53 -15.21 -13.60
N CYS A 432 0.72 -14.94 -13.96
CA CYS A 432 1.66 -15.96 -14.41
C CYS A 432 2.25 -16.78 -13.24
N ILE A 433 2.40 -16.18 -12.06
CA ILE A 433 2.91 -16.82 -10.85
C ILE A 433 1.84 -17.74 -10.24
N ASP A 434 0.63 -17.21 -10.03
CA ASP A 434 -0.43 -17.83 -9.24
C ASP A 434 -1.81 -17.46 -9.81
N PRO A 435 -2.23 -18.12 -10.91
CA PRO A 435 -3.50 -17.84 -11.56
C PRO A 435 -4.70 -18.13 -10.67
N LEU A 436 -4.60 -19.11 -9.75
CA LEU A 436 -5.65 -19.35 -8.76
C LEU A 436 -5.85 -18.11 -7.88
N GLN A 437 -4.78 -17.60 -7.29
CA GLN A 437 -4.89 -16.41 -6.45
C GLN A 437 -5.30 -15.17 -7.24
N PHE A 438 -4.79 -14.99 -8.46
CA PHE A 438 -5.21 -13.91 -9.35
C PHE A 438 -6.72 -13.95 -9.58
N GLY A 439 -7.28 -15.12 -9.91
CA GLY A 439 -8.71 -15.27 -10.13
C GLY A 439 -9.55 -15.02 -8.88
N LEU A 440 -9.07 -15.44 -7.70
CA LEU A 440 -9.72 -15.17 -6.42
C LEU A 440 -9.66 -13.68 -6.03
N LEU A 441 -8.51 -13.04 -6.22
CA LEU A 441 -8.36 -11.59 -6.02
C LEU A 441 -9.25 -10.80 -6.98
N GLY A 442 -9.44 -11.29 -8.21
CA GLY A 442 -10.40 -10.73 -9.15
C GLY A 442 -11.86 -10.78 -8.66
N GLN A 443 -12.26 -11.83 -7.94
CA GLN A 443 -13.59 -11.87 -7.30
C GLN A 443 -13.73 -10.85 -6.17
N VAL A 444 -12.67 -10.66 -5.37
CA VAL A 444 -12.62 -9.60 -4.35
C VAL A 444 -12.72 -8.23 -5.02
N TYR A 445 -12.02 -8.03 -6.13
CA TYR A 445 -12.12 -6.81 -6.94
C TYR A 445 -13.54 -6.56 -7.49
N ASP A 446 -14.18 -7.57 -8.08
CA ASP A 446 -15.55 -7.45 -8.58
C ASP A 446 -16.55 -7.11 -7.45
N TYR A 447 -16.37 -7.71 -6.28
CA TYR A 447 -17.11 -7.35 -5.07
C TYR A 447 -16.93 -5.87 -4.74
N ARG A 448 -15.68 -5.38 -4.69
CA ARG A 448 -15.37 -3.97 -4.38
C ARG A 448 -16.04 -3.01 -5.37
N ILE A 449 -15.89 -3.27 -6.67
CA ILE A 449 -16.46 -2.42 -7.74
C ILE A 449 -17.99 -2.41 -7.67
N SER A 450 -18.62 -3.54 -7.37
CA SER A 450 -20.08 -3.66 -7.31
C SER A 450 -20.67 -2.94 -6.10
N ASN A 451 -19.98 -2.96 -4.95
CA ASN A 451 -20.51 -2.47 -3.68
C ASN A 451 -20.10 -1.03 -3.34
N TYR A 452 -19.04 -0.49 -3.96
CA TYR A 452 -18.46 0.79 -3.57
C TYR A 452 -18.29 1.74 -4.76
N ALA A 453 -19.05 2.84 -4.76
CA ALA A 453 -19.01 3.84 -5.84
C ALA A 453 -17.63 4.49 -6.01
N SER A 454 -16.89 4.68 -4.92
CA SER A 454 -15.51 5.19 -4.97
C SER A 454 -14.60 4.26 -5.76
N GLN A 455 -14.81 2.95 -5.69
CA GLN A 455 -13.99 1.97 -6.42
C GLN A 455 -14.26 2.02 -7.92
N LYS A 456 -15.51 2.23 -8.32
CA LYS A 456 -15.86 2.49 -9.73
C LYS A 456 -15.11 3.71 -10.27
N ALA A 457 -14.98 4.77 -9.47
CA ALA A 457 -14.26 5.97 -9.86
C ALA A 457 -12.75 5.71 -9.99
N PHE A 458 -12.12 5.06 -9.01
CA PHE A 458 -10.68 4.78 -9.07
C PHE A 458 -10.29 3.79 -10.16
N ALA A 459 -11.14 2.80 -10.45
CA ALA A 459 -10.90 1.83 -11.52
C ALA A 459 -10.81 2.45 -12.92
N VAL A 460 -11.30 3.68 -13.10
CA VAL A 460 -11.12 4.43 -14.35
C VAL A 460 -9.67 4.88 -14.52
N LEU A 461 -9.02 5.26 -13.43
CA LEU A 461 -7.64 5.76 -13.39
C LEU A 461 -6.61 4.63 -13.35
N ASP A 462 -6.97 3.55 -12.66
CA ASP A 462 -6.08 2.42 -12.44
C ASP A 462 -6.79 1.10 -12.78
N LYS A 463 -6.84 0.86 -14.08
CA LYS A 463 -7.71 -0.14 -14.71
C LYS A 463 -7.35 -1.58 -14.40
N LYS A 464 -6.07 -1.84 -14.11
CA LYS A 464 -5.54 -3.19 -14.00
C LYS A 464 -5.40 -3.63 -12.55
N MET A 465 -5.34 -2.68 -11.62
CA MET A 465 -4.97 -2.98 -10.25
C MET A 465 -6.10 -3.65 -9.45
N MET A 466 -5.87 -4.90 -9.05
CA MET A 466 -6.85 -5.66 -8.26
C MET A 466 -6.58 -5.63 -6.75
N TRP A 467 -5.33 -5.47 -6.29
CA TRP A 467 -5.12 -5.23 -4.86
C TRP A 467 -5.73 -3.88 -4.46
N GLU A 468 -6.29 -3.81 -3.25
CA GLU A 468 -6.88 -2.58 -2.72
C GLU A 468 -5.85 -1.68 -2.03
N GLY A 469 -4.79 -2.28 -1.51
CA GLY A 469 -3.80 -1.66 -0.66
C GLY A 469 -2.57 -1.27 -1.45
N ARG A 470 -2.19 0.00 -1.30
CA ARG A 470 -0.86 0.49 -1.66
C ARG A 470 -0.30 1.33 -0.55
N GLU A 471 0.96 1.11 -0.24
CA GLU A 471 1.74 1.98 0.63
C GLU A 471 3.04 2.36 -0.06
N ILE A 472 3.43 3.61 0.15
CA ILE A 472 4.72 4.13 -0.30
C ILE A 472 5.55 4.44 0.92
N MET A 473 6.77 3.91 0.93
CA MET A 473 7.72 4.07 2.00
C MET A 473 8.94 4.81 1.47
N PHE A 474 9.33 5.86 2.18
CA PHE A 474 10.51 6.66 1.90
C PHE A 474 11.53 6.46 3.02
N ASN A 475 12.71 5.95 2.66
CA ASN A 475 13.88 5.86 3.53
C ASN A 475 13.59 5.15 4.86
N ARG A 476 12.77 4.08 4.80
CA ARG A 476 12.37 3.26 5.94
C ARG A 476 13.23 2.00 6.06
N TRP A 477 13.82 1.77 7.22
CA TRP A 477 14.31 0.46 7.65
C TRP A 477 13.13 -0.45 7.93
N SER A 478 13.21 -1.70 7.50
CA SER A 478 12.14 -2.67 7.74
C SER A 478 12.68 -3.76 8.66
N PRO A 479 12.50 -3.65 10.00
CA PRO A 479 12.77 -4.75 10.90
C PRO A 479 12.05 -6.02 10.45
N ARG A 480 12.55 -7.18 10.87
CA ARG A 480 11.91 -8.46 10.55
C ARG A 480 10.49 -8.50 11.12
N HIS A 481 9.51 -8.83 10.28
CA HIS A 481 8.10 -8.89 10.63
C HIS A 481 7.31 -9.83 9.70
N TRP A 482 6.05 -10.05 10.06
CA TRP A 482 5.03 -10.64 9.20
C TRP A 482 3.92 -9.62 8.95
N ASP A 483 3.34 -9.65 7.76
CA ASP A 483 2.19 -8.84 7.37
C ASP A 483 0.90 -9.48 7.90
N SER A 484 0.74 -9.47 9.23
CA SER A 484 -0.37 -10.11 9.95
C SER A 484 -1.78 -9.64 9.57
N GLN A 485 -1.91 -8.56 8.79
CA GLN A 485 -3.19 -8.08 8.28
C GLN A 485 -3.55 -8.67 6.91
N ASP A 486 -2.58 -9.21 6.21
CA ASP A 486 -2.79 -9.86 4.92
C ASP A 486 -3.43 -11.24 5.14
N PRO A 487 -4.16 -11.81 4.17
CA PRO A 487 -4.62 -13.19 4.29
C PRO A 487 -3.43 -14.16 4.28
N PRO A 488 -3.48 -15.27 5.02
CA PRO A 488 -2.57 -16.39 4.78
C PRO A 488 -2.64 -16.82 3.31
N MET A 489 -1.51 -17.32 2.79
CA MET A 489 -1.31 -17.65 1.37
C MET A 489 -1.28 -16.45 0.43
N SER A 490 -1.53 -15.20 0.85
CA SER A 490 -1.59 -14.08 -0.09
C SER A 490 -0.21 -13.61 -0.57
N TRP A 491 -0.16 -13.08 -1.78
CA TRP A 491 1.01 -12.42 -2.35
C TRP A 491 0.98 -10.92 -2.03
N ALA A 492 2.13 -10.44 -1.55
CA ALA A 492 2.50 -9.03 -1.60
C ALA A 492 3.50 -8.81 -2.76
N CYS A 493 3.51 -7.60 -3.32
CA CYS A 493 4.46 -7.21 -4.36
C CYS A 493 5.08 -5.85 -4.02
N ILE A 494 6.41 -5.76 -4.04
CA ILE A 494 7.15 -4.51 -3.80
C ILE A 494 7.90 -4.12 -5.07
N THR A 495 7.80 -2.85 -5.46
CA THR A 495 8.64 -2.21 -6.48
C THR A 495 9.57 -1.21 -5.81
N TYR A 496 10.88 -1.38 -6.00
CA TYR A 496 11.90 -0.50 -5.42
C TYR A 496 12.30 0.61 -6.39
N VAL A 497 12.48 1.83 -5.87
CA VAL A 497 12.95 3.01 -6.63
C VAL A 497 13.94 3.84 -5.79
N GLY A 498 14.53 4.87 -6.39
CA GLY A 498 15.52 5.74 -5.75
C GLY A 498 16.91 5.55 -6.35
N ASP A 499 17.94 5.97 -5.63
CA ASP A 499 19.33 5.94 -6.06
C ASP A 499 20.25 5.13 -5.11
N PHE A 500 19.66 4.25 -4.31
CA PHE A 500 20.40 3.38 -3.41
C PHE A 500 21.28 2.36 -4.15
N THR A 501 22.45 2.07 -3.58
CA THR A 501 23.47 1.19 -4.21
C THR A 501 23.19 -0.30 -3.99
N GLY A 502 22.44 -0.63 -2.94
CA GLY A 502 22.07 -1.99 -2.61
C GLY A 502 21.38 -2.06 -1.26
N ALA A 503 20.43 -2.99 -1.13
CA ALA A 503 19.81 -3.34 0.14
C ALA A 503 19.57 -4.85 0.18
N TYR A 504 19.66 -5.50 1.34
CA TYR A 504 19.34 -6.92 1.43
C TYR A 504 17.94 -7.12 1.99
N PHE A 505 17.07 -7.72 1.18
CA PHE A 505 15.78 -8.22 1.63
C PHE A 505 15.96 -9.63 2.17
N GLU A 506 15.77 -9.79 3.47
CA GLU A 506 16.03 -11.04 4.18
C GLU A 506 14.75 -11.84 4.40
N PHE A 507 14.85 -13.16 4.20
CA PHE A 507 13.86 -14.18 4.56
C PHE A 507 14.53 -15.22 5.46
N PRO A 508 14.62 -14.99 6.78
CA PRO A 508 15.41 -15.83 7.68
C PRO A 508 14.99 -17.31 7.69
N GLN A 509 13.69 -17.59 7.58
CA GLN A 509 13.15 -18.96 7.55
C GLN A 509 13.64 -19.75 6.33
N LEU A 510 13.92 -19.05 5.23
CA LEU A 510 14.48 -19.63 4.00
C LEU A 510 16.00 -19.60 3.99
N ARG A 511 16.66 -18.91 4.93
CA ARG A 511 18.08 -18.56 4.83
C ARG A 511 18.39 -17.84 3.50
N LEU A 512 17.47 -16.99 3.05
CA LEU A 512 17.58 -16.29 1.76
C LEU A 512 17.78 -14.78 1.98
N ARG A 513 18.73 -14.19 1.25
CA ARG A 513 18.87 -12.75 1.06
C ARG A 513 18.73 -12.40 -0.42
N VAL A 514 17.93 -11.40 -0.74
CA VAL A 514 17.80 -10.84 -2.09
C VAL A 514 18.44 -9.46 -2.11
N LYS A 515 19.43 -9.24 -2.97
CA LYS A 515 20.07 -7.94 -3.12
C LYS A 515 19.25 -7.06 -4.06
N LEU A 516 18.62 -6.05 -3.46
CA LEU A 516 17.74 -5.10 -4.13
C LEU A 516 18.52 -3.94 -4.76
N HIS A 517 18.02 -3.47 -5.89
CA HIS A 517 18.42 -2.26 -6.60
C HIS A 517 17.17 -1.47 -7.04
N PRO A 518 17.33 -0.19 -7.43
CA PRO A 518 16.26 0.57 -8.06
C PRO A 518 15.75 -0.14 -9.34
N GLY A 519 14.43 -0.28 -9.42
CA GLY A 519 13.76 -0.97 -10.53
C GLY A 519 13.38 -2.43 -10.25
N ASP A 520 13.90 -3.01 -9.17
CA ASP A 520 13.59 -4.40 -8.82
C ASP A 520 12.13 -4.53 -8.38
N VAL A 521 11.52 -5.66 -8.76
CA VAL A 521 10.18 -6.06 -8.33
C VAL A 521 10.26 -7.41 -7.63
N VAL A 522 9.76 -7.48 -6.40
CA VAL A 522 9.78 -8.70 -5.58
C VAL A 522 8.38 -9.10 -5.18
N PHE A 523 8.02 -10.36 -5.41
CA PHE A 523 6.79 -10.97 -4.89
C PHE A 523 7.15 -11.92 -3.76
N PHE A 524 6.37 -11.92 -2.68
CA PHE A 524 6.59 -12.83 -1.56
C PHE A 524 5.31 -13.03 -0.74
N ARG A 525 5.29 -14.08 0.09
CA ARG A 525 4.20 -14.36 1.03
C ARG A 525 4.39 -13.58 2.33
N GLY A 526 4.07 -12.29 2.35
CA GLY A 526 4.34 -11.41 3.49
C GLY A 526 3.66 -11.84 4.80
N HIS A 527 2.49 -12.48 4.71
CA HIS A 527 1.82 -13.07 5.87
C HIS A 527 2.60 -14.27 6.42
N ASP A 528 3.02 -15.18 5.55
CA ASP A 528 3.50 -16.51 5.96
C ASP A 528 5.03 -16.59 6.10
N LEU A 529 5.77 -15.62 5.54
CA LEU A 529 7.22 -15.53 5.60
C LEU A 529 7.67 -14.34 6.44
N LEU A 530 8.52 -14.63 7.43
CA LEU A 530 9.24 -13.59 8.17
C LEU A 530 10.19 -12.88 7.20
N HIS A 531 10.07 -11.56 7.13
CA HIS A 531 10.84 -10.78 6.15
C HIS A 531 11.23 -9.40 6.67
N GLY A 532 12.29 -8.82 6.12
CA GLY A 532 12.73 -7.48 6.47
C GLY A 532 13.91 -6.97 5.64
N VAL A 533 14.10 -5.66 5.64
CA VAL A 533 15.26 -4.98 5.03
C VAL A 533 15.96 -4.24 6.18
N PRO A 534 16.85 -4.94 6.92
CA PRO A 534 17.45 -4.40 8.13
C PRO A 534 18.55 -3.40 7.83
N GLU A 535 19.09 -3.34 6.59
CA GLU A 535 20.07 -2.34 6.17
C GLU A 535 20.15 -2.07 4.66
N TRP A 536 20.54 -0.82 4.34
CA TRP A 536 21.04 -0.40 3.03
C TRP A 536 22.13 0.66 3.20
N THR A 537 23.13 0.63 2.32
CA THR A 537 24.38 1.37 2.55
C THR A 537 24.23 2.86 2.27
N THR A 538 23.98 3.24 1.01
CA THR A 538 23.96 4.64 0.56
C THR A 538 22.75 4.91 -0.33
N GLY A 539 22.42 6.20 -0.49
CA GLY A 539 21.34 6.66 -1.35
C GLY A 539 19.95 6.54 -0.73
N GLN A 540 18.98 7.11 -1.41
CA GLN A 540 17.58 7.09 -1.08
C GLN A 540 16.95 5.78 -1.55
N ARG A 541 16.29 5.09 -0.61
CA ARG A 541 15.53 3.88 -0.89
C ARG A 541 14.06 4.19 -0.71
N HIS A 542 13.31 4.12 -1.79
CA HIS A 542 11.87 4.25 -1.76
C HIS A 542 11.26 2.97 -2.31
N PHE A 543 10.05 2.64 -1.87
CA PHE A 543 9.35 1.50 -2.44
C PHE A 543 7.84 1.67 -2.39
N LEU A 544 7.19 1.07 -3.37
CA LEU A 544 5.75 0.95 -3.48
C LEU A 544 5.39 -0.52 -3.21
N VAL A 545 4.59 -0.78 -2.19
CA VAL A 545 4.05 -2.11 -1.91
C VAL A 545 2.60 -2.21 -2.35
N HIS A 546 2.24 -3.35 -2.90
CA HIS A 546 0.90 -3.78 -3.27
C HIS A 546 0.50 -4.96 -2.39
N PHE A 547 -0.65 -4.86 -1.72
CA PHE A 547 -1.11 -5.88 -0.78
C PHE A 547 -2.63 -5.84 -0.62
N THR A 548 -3.16 -6.88 0.00
CA THR A 548 -4.58 -6.99 0.32
C THR A 548 -4.75 -7.45 1.77
N HIS A 549 -5.72 -6.88 2.47
CA HIS A 549 -6.02 -7.21 3.86
C HIS A 549 -7.09 -8.30 3.95
N GLN A 550 -6.87 -9.24 4.87
CA GLN A 550 -7.77 -10.36 5.17
C GLN A 550 -9.23 -9.91 5.43
N ALA A 551 -9.42 -8.73 6.04
CA ALA A 551 -10.76 -8.21 6.33
C ALA A 551 -11.60 -8.00 5.06
N LEU A 552 -10.97 -7.60 3.94
CA LEU A 552 -11.70 -7.39 2.70
C LEU A 552 -12.07 -8.70 2.01
N TRP A 553 -11.21 -9.71 2.10
CA TRP A 553 -11.51 -11.07 1.64
C TRP A 553 -12.69 -11.67 2.41
N ALA A 554 -12.68 -11.53 3.74
CA ALA A 554 -13.76 -11.98 4.60
C ALA A 554 -15.08 -11.25 4.27
N GLU A 555 -15.04 -9.94 4.03
CA GLU A 555 -16.21 -9.15 3.66
C GLU A 555 -16.77 -9.54 2.28
N ALA A 556 -15.89 -9.87 1.33
CA ALA A 556 -16.27 -10.39 0.01
C ALA A 556 -16.77 -11.85 0.05
N GLY A 557 -16.59 -12.56 1.17
CA GLY A 557 -16.90 -13.98 1.29
C GLY A 557 -16.00 -14.87 0.42
N VAL A 558 -14.78 -14.41 0.11
CA VAL A 558 -13.81 -15.13 -0.72
C VAL A 558 -12.69 -15.64 0.18
N THR A 559 -12.41 -16.94 0.12
CA THR A 559 -11.26 -17.53 0.84
C THR A 559 -10.00 -17.38 0.00
N CYS A 560 -8.94 -16.80 0.59
CA CYS A 560 -7.65 -16.70 -0.09
C CYS A 560 -7.00 -18.08 -0.21
N ALA A 561 -6.46 -18.37 -1.38
CA ALA A 561 -5.73 -19.60 -1.67
C ALA A 561 -4.66 -19.33 -2.72
N SER A 562 -3.82 -20.33 -2.97
CA SER A 562 -2.73 -20.26 -3.93
C SER A 562 -2.54 -21.59 -4.65
N SER A 563 -2.19 -21.54 -5.93
CA SER A 563 -1.78 -22.73 -6.68
C SER A 563 -0.42 -23.26 -6.22
N ARG A 564 -0.21 -24.57 -6.37
CA ARG A 564 1.14 -25.13 -6.28
C ARG A 564 2.01 -24.59 -7.41
N ALA A 565 3.31 -24.54 -7.16
CA ALA A 565 4.32 -24.16 -8.13
C ALA A 565 4.23 -25.05 -9.37
N ARG A 566 4.29 -24.45 -10.55
CA ARG A 566 4.25 -25.15 -11.83
C ARG A 566 5.66 -25.61 -12.21
N GLY A 567 5.76 -26.83 -12.75
CA GLY A 567 7.01 -27.36 -13.33
C GLY A 567 8.12 -27.64 -12.32
N LEU A 568 7.78 -28.08 -11.11
CA LEU A 568 8.73 -28.68 -10.15
C LEU A 568 8.83 -30.19 -10.34
#